data_AF-A0A1B8UJ59-F1
#
_entry.id   AF-A0A1B8UJ59-F1
#
_cell.length_a   1.000
_cell.length_b   1.000
_cell.length_c   1.000
_cell.angle_alpha   90.00
_cell.angle_beta   90.00
_cell.angle_gamma   90.00
#
_symmetry.space_group_name_H-M   'P 1'
#
loop_
_entity.id
_entity.type
_entity.pdbx_description
1 polymer ?
#
loop_
_entity_poly.entity_id
_entity_poly.type
_entity_poly.pdbx_seq_one_letter_code
_entity_poly.pdbx_strand_id
1 'polypeptide(L)'
;MVDLETIRHNAKIELACREFFGFCQAMAPDFYKGDRQYLIDLCNEMQDFYQSDDDILIVNEPPRHGKSRTASMFASGYSGRIRQLRL
;
A
#
# COMPACT_ATOMS: atom_id res chain seq x y z
N MET A 1 -13.92 -21.84 -19.00
CA MET A 1 -14.13 -20.39 -19.09
C MET A 1 -13.95 -19.82 -17.70
N VAL A 2 -13.15 -18.75 -17.55
CA VAL A 2 -12.95 -18.09 -16.26
C VAL A 2 -14.22 -17.32 -15.91
N ASP A 3 -14.71 -17.48 -14.69
CA ASP A 3 -15.92 -16.81 -14.19
C ASP A 3 -15.71 -15.30 -13.99
N LEU A 4 -16.76 -14.51 -14.21
CA LEU A 4 -16.71 -13.05 -14.20
C LEU A 4 -16.42 -12.48 -12.81
N GLU A 5 -16.91 -13.15 -11.75
CA GLU A 5 -16.63 -12.77 -10.36
C GLU A 5 -15.17 -13.04 -10.00
N THR A 6 -14.60 -14.14 -10.52
CA THR A 6 -13.17 -14.45 -10.38
C THR A 6 -12.29 -13.38 -11.05
N ILE A 7 -12.65 -12.93 -12.25
CA ILE A 7 -11.94 -11.84 -12.95
C ILE A 7 -12.03 -10.54 -12.15
N ARG A 8 -13.23 -10.19 -11.65
CA ARG A 8 -13.46 -8.97 -10.86
C ARG A 8 -12.69 -9.00 -9.54
N HIS A 9 -12.63 -10.15 -8.88
CA HIS A 9 -11.86 -10.33 -7.64
C HIS A 9 -10.36 -10.18 -7.89
N ASN A 10 -9.82 -10.85 -8.91
CA ASN A 10 -8.40 -10.76 -9.25
C ASN A 10 -8.01 -9.37 -9.76
N ALA A 11 -8.88 -8.69 -10.51
CA ALA A 11 -8.64 -7.30 -10.92
C ALA A 11 -8.61 -6.34 -9.73
N LYS A 12 -9.44 -6.56 -8.70
CA LYS A 12 -9.38 -5.78 -7.46
C LYS A 12 -8.11 -6.05 -6.66
N ILE A 13 -7.67 -7.31 -6.60
CA ILE A 13 -6.38 -7.66 -5.98
C ILE A 13 -5.24 -6.99 -6.73
N GLU A 14 -5.25 -7.07 -8.06
CA GLU A 14 -4.21 -6.48 -8.91
C GLU A 14 -4.19 -4.95 -8.81
N LEU A 15 -5.36 -4.31 -8.77
CA LEU A 15 -5.48 -2.88 -8.55
C LEU A 15 -5.03 -2.49 -7.13
N ALA A 16 -5.39 -3.26 -6.11
CA ALA A 16 -4.94 -3.05 -4.73
C ALA A 16 -3.43 -3.32 -4.55
N CYS A 17 -2.81 -4.10 -5.44
CA CYS A 17 -1.37 -4.29 -5.49
C CYS A 17 -0.64 -3.11 -6.17
N ARG A 18 -1.34 -2.29 -6.97
CA ARG A 18 -0.76 -1.10 -7.63
C ARG A 18 -0.70 0.13 -6.74
N GLU A 19 -1.49 0.17 -5.67
CA GLU A 19 -1.52 1.27 -4.71
C GLU A 19 -1.28 0.73 -3.29
N PHE A 20 -0.20 1.18 -2.64
CA PHE A 20 0.21 0.72 -1.32
C PHE A 20 -0.89 0.91 -0.26
N PHE A 21 -1.68 1.97 -0.38
CA PHE A 21 -2.85 2.18 0.48
C PHE A 21 -3.89 1.06 0.33
N GLY A 22 -4.19 0.64 -0.90
CA GLY A 22 -5.11 -0.46 -1.18
C GLY A 22 -4.66 -1.77 -0.56
N PHE A 23 -3.36 -2.08 -0.66
CA PHE A 23 -2.76 -3.23 0.05
C PHE A 23 -2.95 -3.11 1.57
N CYS A 24 -2.64 -1.95 2.13
CA CYS A 24 -2.79 -1.68 3.56
C CYS A 24 -4.24 -1.83 4.03
N GLN A 25 -5.20 -1.35 3.25
CA GLN A 25 -6.64 -1.48 3.51
C GLN A 25 -7.10 -2.93 3.41
N ALA A 26 -6.62 -3.71 2.45
CA ALA A 26 -6.94 -5.14 2.35
C ALA A 26 -6.43 -5.94 3.55
N MET A 27 -5.25 -5.60 4.06
CA MET A 27 -4.62 -6.30 5.19
C MET A 27 -5.14 -5.84 6.56
N ALA A 28 -5.61 -4.59 6.68
CA ALA A 28 -6.05 -4.01 7.94
C ALA A 28 -7.13 -2.92 7.73
N PRO A 29 -8.33 -3.31 7.29
CA PRO A 29 -9.39 -2.37 6.91
C PRO A 29 -9.89 -1.50 8.06
N ASP A 30 -9.85 -2.01 9.30
CA ASP A 30 -10.26 -1.25 10.49
C ASP A 30 -9.34 -0.06 10.79
N PHE A 31 -8.09 -0.13 10.34
CA PHE A 31 -7.08 0.89 10.55
C PHE A 31 -6.94 1.84 9.35
N TYR A 32 -6.85 1.30 8.14
CA TYR A 32 -6.70 2.07 6.90
C TYR A 32 -8.07 2.38 6.30
N LYS A 33 -8.73 3.39 6.86
CA LYS A 33 -10.03 3.85 6.41
C LYS A 33 -9.88 4.98 5.38
N GLY A 34 -10.77 5.01 4.39
CA GLY A 34 -10.73 6.03 3.34
C GLY A 34 -11.03 7.45 3.81
N ASP A 35 -11.59 7.62 5.01
CA ASP A 35 -11.82 8.92 5.66
C ASP A 35 -10.57 9.47 6.39
N ARG A 36 -9.47 8.70 6.44
CA ARG A 36 -8.19 9.08 7.06
C ARG A 36 -7.19 9.50 5.99
N GLN A 37 -7.34 10.71 5.47
CA GLN A 37 -6.51 11.24 4.38
C GLN A 37 -5.00 11.14 4.68
N TYR A 38 -4.58 11.40 5.92
CA TYR A 38 -3.18 11.29 6.33
C TYR A 38 -2.56 9.90 6.14
N LEU A 39 -3.36 8.82 6.18
CA LEU A 39 -2.87 7.47 5.88
C LEU A 39 -2.73 7.23 4.39
N ILE A 40 -3.62 7.82 3.59
CA ILE A 40 -3.56 7.76 2.13
C ILE A 40 -2.30 8.50 1.67
N ASP A 41 -2.10 9.73 2.14
CA ASP A 41 -0.96 10.57 1.79
C ASP A 41 0.36 9.90 2.19
N LEU A 42 0.46 9.38 3.42
CA LEU A 42 1.64 8.65 3.88
C LEU A 42 1.93 7.41 3.03
N CYS A 43 0.90 6.64 2.66
CA CYS A 43 1.09 5.47 1.80
C CYS A 43 1.56 5.87 0.40
N ASN A 44 1.02 6.94 -0.16
CA ASN A 44 1.42 7.42 -1.49
C ASN A 44 2.86 7.94 -1.48
N GLU A 45 3.25 8.77 -0.51
CA GLU A 45 4.63 9.24 -0.30
C GLU A 45 5.63 8.07 -0.19
N MET A 46 5.29 7.04 0.59
CA MET A 46 6.15 5.85 0.73
C MET A 46 6.26 5.05 -0.57
N GLN A 47 5.19 4.96 -1.35
CA GLN A 47 5.18 4.29 -2.64
C GLN A 47 6.01 5.07 -3.67
N ASP A 48 5.81 6.39 -3.75
CA ASP A 48 6.51 7.28 -4.68
C ASP A 48 8.02 7.27 -4.38
N PHE A 49 8.40 7.35 -3.11
CA PHE A 49 9.80 7.21 -2.69
C PHE A 49 10.41 5.89 -3.18
N TYR A 50 9.71 4.76 -3.03
CA TYR A 50 10.23 3.47 -3.46
C TYR A 50 10.34 3.30 -4.99
N GLN A 51 9.58 4.10 -5.74
CA GLN A 51 9.62 4.12 -7.20
C GLN A 51 10.58 5.19 -7.75
N SER A 52 11.04 6.09 -6.89
CA SER A 52 12.01 7.13 -7.21
C SER A 52 13.46 6.61 -7.19
N ASP A 53 14.39 7.47 -7.61
CA ASP A 53 15.83 7.25 -7.45
C ASP A 53 16.38 7.84 -6.13
N ASP A 54 15.51 8.27 -5.21
CA ASP A 54 15.92 8.84 -3.93
C ASP A 54 16.44 7.78 -2.94
N ASP A 55 17.49 8.13 -2.19
CA ASP A 55 18.10 7.22 -1.21
C ASP A 55 17.43 7.24 0.17
N ILE A 56 16.82 8.38 0.56
CA ILE A 56 16.34 8.62 1.93
C ILE A 56 14.97 9.31 1.92
N LEU A 57 14.01 8.73 2.66
CA LEU A 57 12.72 9.35 3.00
C LEU A 57 12.69 9.77 4.47
N ILE A 58 12.32 11.03 4.74
CA ILE A 58 12.11 11.55 6.10
C ILE A 58 10.62 11.82 6.31
N VAL A 59 10.00 11.08 7.23
CA VAL A 59 8.57 11.23 7.56
C VAL A 59 8.40 11.97 8.89
N ASN A 60 7.88 13.20 8.85
CA ASN A 60 7.64 14.04 10.03
C ASN A 60 6.14 14.16 10.38
N GLU A 61 5.51 13.03 10.68
CA GLU A 61 4.09 12.98 11.03
C GLU A 61 3.84 13.04 12.54
N PRO A 62 2.71 13.60 13.02
CA PRO A 62 2.40 13.67 14.44
C PRO A 62 2.24 12.28 15.10
N PRO A 63 2.17 12.22 16.45
CA PRO A 63 1.77 10.99 17.15
C PRO A 63 0.43 10.44 16.64
N ARG A 64 0.26 9.12 16.69
CA ARG A 64 -0.96 8.40 16.25
C ARG A 64 -1.33 8.52 14.76
N HIS A 65 -0.41 8.99 13.91
CA HIS A 65 -0.61 9.07 12.45
C HIS A 65 -0.20 7.79 11.69
N GLY A 66 -0.11 6.65 12.39
CA GLY A 66 0.14 5.36 11.75
C GLY A 66 1.55 5.14 11.18
N LYS A 67 2.43 6.14 11.15
CA LYS A 67 3.81 6.05 10.60
C LYS A 67 4.55 4.73 10.84
N SER A 68 4.73 4.30 12.09
CA SER A 68 5.47 3.07 12.40
C SER A 68 4.76 1.82 11.88
N ARG A 69 3.43 1.80 11.95
CA ARG A 69 2.62 0.67 11.46
C ARG A 69 2.68 0.59 9.94
N THR A 70 2.54 1.73 9.25
CA THR A 70 2.63 1.83 7.81
C THR A 70 4.03 1.44 7.32
N ALA A 71 5.09 1.89 7.99
CA ALA A 71 6.46 1.46 7.71
C ALA A 71 6.66 -0.05 7.85
N SER A 72 6.13 -0.66 8.91
CA SER A 72 6.20 -2.12 9.08
C SER A 72 5.44 -2.87 7.98
N MET A 73 4.26 -2.38 7.56
CA MET A 73 3.48 -2.96 6.46
C MET A 73 4.23 -2.89 5.13
N PHE A 74 4.89 -1.75 4.89
CA PHE A 74 5.70 -1.51 3.70
C PHE A 74 6.85 -2.51 3.59
N ALA A 75 7.60 -2.68 4.69
CA ALA A 75 8.72 -3.61 4.77
C ALA A 75 8.30 -5.10 4.72
N SER A 76 7.17 -5.46 5.32
CA SER A 76 6.78 -6.86 5.51
C SER A 76 6.13 -7.53 4.29
N GLY A 77 5.58 -6.76 3.33
CA GLY A 77 4.78 -7.38 2.28
C GLY A 77 4.65 -6.62 0.96
N TYR A 78 4.74 -5.30 0.96
CA TYR A 78 4.55 -4.52 -0.28
C TYR A 78 5.74 -4.68 -1.24
N SER A 79 6.98 -4.50 -0.77
CA SER A 79 8.18 -4.65 -1.61
C SER A 79 8.34 -6.06 -2.20
N GLY A 80 8.00 -7.10 -1.43
CA GLY A 80 8.07 -8.50 -1.87
C GLY A 80 7.07 -8.85 -2.97
N ARG A 81 5.81 -8.38 -2.86
CA ARG A 81 4.77 -8.63 -3.86
C ARG A 81 4.98 -7.85 -5.16
N ILE A 82 5.47 -6.61 -5.09
CA ILE A 82 5.82 -5.83 -6.29
C ILE A 82 6.93 -6.50 -7.09
N ARG A 83 7.94 -7.09 -6.43
CA ARG A 83 9.01 -7.82 -7.12
C ARG A 83 8.50 -9.07 -7.85
N GLN A 84 7.43 -9.70 -7.36
CA GLN A 84 6.88 -10.92 -7.96
C GLN A 84 6.01 -10.65 -9.20
N LEU A 85 5.50 -9.43 -9.37
CA LEU A 85 4.68 -9.01 -10.52
C LEU A 85 5.49 -8.37 -11.67
N ARG A 86 6.81 -8.23 -11.51
CA ARG A 86 7.75 -7.75 -12.56
C ARG A 86 8.33 -8.89 -13.41
N LEU A 87 7.62 -10.01 -13.55
CA LEU A 87 7.97 -11.15 -14.42
C LEU A 87 7.21 -11.11 -15.74
#